data_AF-A0A1G5K821-F1
#
_entry.id   AF-A0A1G5K821-F1
#
_cell.length_a   1.000
_cell.length_b   1.000
_cell.length_c   1.000
_cell.angle_alpha   90.00
_cell.angle_beta   90.00
_cell.angle_gamma   90.00
#
_symmetry.space_group_name_H-M   'P 1'
#
loop_
_entity.id
_entity.type
_entity.pdbx_description
1 polymer ?
#
loop_
_entity_poly.entity_id
_entity_poly.type
_entity_poly.pdbx_seq_one_letter_code
_entity_poly.pdbx_strand_id
1 'polypeptide(L)'
;MKKADIYLNDKEEYSEAKIKSTVVNQLCQEAGTSEAEGDTKGKILKLWKDVLSNDKIGVDDSFFKLGGNSILLMQFHARLDKYFPGVVTIPDLFAYSTVGKLSDFIDSKSPGQPPALSLKNINLPAEYLQSGFDNCGFLHFNFQIRGDLFNRLSIIAEKENASLKDILITVFLYLFSNIGVVREIEMLAALDNPDYITKLNADFTNSDDFSQVIGQVRAQVEKSWQHPSYMLSDIERMEVYRGKDSVIPLILLKELNINKTKLLDSFDIIFEIEIETNRICLMFSFNADRLDEVRMEELTEKYIQLIEHIVNQ
;
A
#
# COMPACT_ATOMS: atom_id res chain seq x y z
N MET A 1 -7.25 37.13 -15.29
CA MET A 1 -6.76 35.74 -15.27
C MET A 1 -7.83 34.89 -14.62
N LYS A 2 -8.46 33.98 -15.37
CA LYS A 2 -9.52 33.09 -14.86
C LYS A 2 -8.85 32.00 -14.01
N LYS A 3 -9.31 31.81 -12.77
CA LYS A 3 -8.92 30.69 -11.90
C LYS A 3 -9.32 29.38 -12.57
N ALA A 4 -8.45 28.37 -12.52
CA ALA A 4 -8.72 27.04 -13.04
C ALA A 4 -9.91 26.40 -12.31
N ASP A 5 -10.69 25.61 -13.05
CA ASP A 5 -11.92 24.94 -12.60
C ASP A 5 -11.61 23.77 -11.63
N ILE A 6 -11.13 24.10 -10.42
CA ILE A 6 -11.06 23.17 -9.28
C ILE A 6 -12.36 23.31 -8.51
N TYR A 7 -13.20 22.29 -8.59
CA TYR A 7 -14.43 22.23 -7.80
C TYR A 7 -14.11 21.54 -6.46
N LEU A 8 -13.94 22.34 -5.42
CA LEU A 8 -14.21 21.88 -4.06
C LEU A 8 -15.72 21.61 -4.00
N ASN A 9 -16.13 20.38 -3.72
CA ASN A 9 -17.46 20.21 -3.19
C ASN A 9 -17.47 20.89 -1.81
N ASP A 10 -18.39 21.85 -1.67
CA ASP A 10 -18.77 22.56 -0.46
C ASP A 10 -17.87 23.73 -0.01
N LYS A 11 -17.98 24.85 -0.74
CA LYS A 11 -17.99 26.17 -0.11
C LYS A 11 -19.44 26.65 0.04
N GLU A 12 -20.10 26.23 1.10
CA GLU A 12 -21.09 27.10 1.74
C GLU A 12 -20.36 28.08 2.67
N GLU A 13 -20.82 29.32 2.65
CA GLU A 13 -20.34 30.42 3.47
C GLU A 13 -20.29 30.07 4.96
N TYR A 14 -19.24 30.52 5.64
CA TYR A 14 -19.18 30.58 7.09
C TYR A 14 -20.34 31.42 7.64
N SER A 15 -21.38 30.79 8.23
CA SER A 15 -21.81 31.03 9.62
C SER A 15 -23.08 30.25 9.97
N GLU A 16 -23.09 29.69 11.19
CA GLU A 16 -24.26 29.20 11.93
C GLU A 16 -24.98 27.95 11.39
N ALA A 17 -24.43 26.75 11.61
CA ALA A 17 -25.16 25.60 12.18
C ALA A 17 -24.30 24.34 12.25
N LYS A 18 -23.88 24.05 13.48
CA LYS A 18 -23.55 22.74 14.04
C LYS A 18 -24.51 21.65 13.53
N ILE A 19 -24.05 20.75 12.65
CA ILE A 19 -24.69 19.43 12.47
C ILE A 19 -23.61 18.34 12.52
N LYS A 20 -23.61 17.67 13.67
CA LYS A 20 -22.91 16.43 13.98
C LYS A 20 -23.52 15.26 13.19
N SER A 21 -22.68 14.34 12.72
CA SER A 21 -23.00 12.92 12.64
C SER A 21 -21.69 12.19 13.01
N THR A 22 -21.48 11.64 14.21
CA THR A 22 -22.20 10.60 14.96
C THR A 22 -22.62 9.41 14.10
N VAL A 23 -21.69 8.47 13.92
CA VAL A 23 -21.98 7.04 14.10
C VAL A 23 -20.80 6.44 14.87
N VAL A 24 -21.03 6.11 16.15
CA VAL A 24 -20.14 5.35 17.03
C VAL A 24 -20.93 4.17 17.60
N ASN A 25 -20.25 3.02 17.70
CA ASN A 25 -20.61 1.73 18.31
C ASN A 25 -21.57 0.84 17.49
N GLN A 26 -21.41 -0.48 17.42
CA GLN A 26 -20.93 -1.47 18.40
C GLN A 26 -20.49 -2.73 17.61
N LEU A 27 -19.46 -3.50 17.99
CA LEU A 27 -19.58 -4.71 18.81
C LEU A 27 -18.18 -5.25 19.17
N CYS A 28 -17.89 -5.34 20.47
CA CYS A 28 -16.91 -6.25 21.06
C CYS A 28 -17.62 -7.20 22.03
N GLN A 29 -17.07 -8.42 22.13
CA GLN A 29 -17.33 -9.55 23.06
C GLN A 29 -18.49 -10.47 22.64
N GLU A 30 -18.37 -11.80 22.64
CA GLU A 30 -17.72 -12.69 23.63
C GLU A 30 -16.97 -13.91 23.05
N ALA A 31 -16.24 -14.58 23.95
CA ALA A 31 -15.12 -15.51 23.81
C ALA A 31 -15.42 -16.94 23.31
N GLY A 32 -14.35 -17.60 22.80
CA GLY A 32 -14.31 -19.05 22.57
C GLY A 32 -12.96 -19.58 22.05
N THR A 33 -12.03 -19.91 22.95
CA THR A 33 -10.96 -20.93 22.85
C THR A 33 -10.24 -21.19 21.50
N SER A 34 -8.97 -20.74 21.44
CA SER A 34 -7.76 -21.52 21.08
C SER A 34 -7.80 -22.48 19.87
N GLU A 35 -7.17 -22.09 18.75
CA GLU A 35 -5.98 -22.77 18.20
C GLU A 35 -5.38 -21.93 17.04
N ALA A 36 -4.05 -21.87 16.99
CA ALA A 36 -3.29 -20.95 16.15
C ALA A 36 -3.39 -21.25 14.65
N GLU A 37 -4.20 -20.47 13.92
CA GLU A 37 -4.06 -20.31 12.47
C GLU A 37 -2.92 -19.32 12.19
N GLY A 38 -1.68 -19.79 11.97
CA GLY A 38 -0.59 -18.83 11.75
C GLY A 38 0.79 -19.29 11.27
N ASP A 39 1.07 -20.58 11.04
CA ASP A 39 2.42 -21.04 10.64
C ASP A 39 2.40 -21.77 9.29
N THR A 40 3.34 -21.44 8.37
CA THR A 40 3.63 -22.13 7.10
C THR A 40 3.66 -23.64 7.29
N LYS A 41 4.28 -24.09 8.39
CA LYS A 41 4.37 -25.50 8.77
C LYS A 41 3.00 -26.15 8.95
N GLY A 42 2.06 -25.47 9.60
CA GLY A 42 0.70 -25.96 9.83
C GLY A 42 -0.10 -26.14 8.54
N LYS A 43 0.06 -25.22 7.59
CA LYS A 43 -0.59 -25.30 6.27
C LYS A 43 -0.07 -26.49 5.46
N ILE A 44 1.25 -26.68 5.42
CA ILE A 44 1.88 -27.82 4.74
C ILE A 44 1.43 -29.13 5.37
N LEU A 45 1.44 -29.21 6.70
CA LEU A 45 1.03 -30.41 7.44
C LEU A 45 -0.42 -30.79 7.13
N LYS A 46 -1.34 -29.81 7.11
CA LYS A 46 -2.74 -30.03 6.73
C LYS A 46 -2.87 -30.59 5.31
N LEU A 47 -2.19 -29.96 4.35
CA LEU A 47 -2.21 -30.42 2.96
C LEU A 47 -1.61 -31.83 2.80
N TRP A 48 -0.57 -32.16 3.56
CA TRP A 48 0.01 -33.51 3.55
C TRP A 48 -0.94 -34.55 4.11
N LYS A 49 -1.63 -34.25 5.21
CA LYS A 49 -2.66 -35.13 5.77
C LYS A 49 -3.77 -35.39 4.75
N ASP A 50 -4.21 -34.35 4.04
CA ASP A 50 -5.26 -34.45 3.03
C ASP A 50 -4.82 -35.26 1.80
N VAL A 51 -3.59 -35.07 1.32
CA VAL A 51 -3.08 -35.74 0.10
C VAL A 51 -2.66 -37.18 0.37
N LEU A 52 -2.04 -37.44 1.53
CA LEU A 52 -1.58 -38.78 1.92
C LEU A 52 -2.66 -39.58 2.69
N SER A 53 -3.80 -38.96 3.02
CA SER A 53 -4.88 -39.56 3.82
C SER A 53 -4.36 -40.18 5.14
N ASN A 54 -3.44 -39.48 5.80
CA ASN A 54 -2.79 -39.94 7.02
C ASN A 54 -2.70 -38.81 8.05
N ASP A 55 -3.36 -38.96 9.19
CA ASP A 55 -3.40 -37.93 10.24
C ASP A 55 -2.16 -37.88 11.14
N LYS A 56 -1.31 -38.93 11.08
CA LYS A 56 -0.10 -39.08 11.90
C LYS A 56 1.14 -38.79 11.07
N ILE A 57 1.31 -37.52 10.70
CA ILE A 57 2.48 -37.01 9.98
C ILE A 57 3.26 -36.11 10.93
N GLY A 58 4.51 -36.48 11.20
CA GLY A 58 5.49 -35.66 11.89
C GLY A 58 6.18 -34.68 10.95
N VAL A 59 6.75 -33.61 11.53
CA VAL A 59 7.36 -32.54 10.75
C VAL A 59 8.64 -32.96 10.02
N ASP A 60 9.33 -33.98 10.52
CA ASP A 60 10.57 -34.52 9.95
C ASP A 60 10.35 -35.77 9.10
N ASP A 61 9.08 -36.19 8.95
CA ASP A 61 8.74 -37.33 8.12
C ASP A 61 8.91 -36.97 6.65
N SER A 62 9.55 -37.86 5.90
CA SER A 62 9.75 -37.67 4.47
C SER A 62 8.50 -38.07 3.70
N PHE A 63 8.06 -37.21 2.77
CA PHE A 63 6.90 -37.44 1.89
C PHE A 63 6.95 -38.81 1.21
N PHE A 64 8.14 -39.19 0.73
CA PHE A 64 8.36 -40.45 0.02
C PHE A 64 8.39 -41.67 0.96
N LYS A 65 8.77 -41.48 2.24
CA LYS A 65 8.71 -42.55 3.25
C LYS A 65 7.28 -42.82 3.74
N LEU A 66 6.40 -41.82 3.60
CA LEU A 66 4.98 -41.93 3.93
C LEU A 66 4.12 -42.50 2.79
N GLY A 67 4.73 -42.97 1.70
CA GLY A 67 4.02 -43.52 0.54
C GLY A 67 3.68 -42.49 -0.54
N GLY A 68 4.20 -41.26 -0.43
CA GLY A 68 4.07 -40.24 -1.47
C GLY A 68 4.77 -40.66 -2.77
N ASN A 69 4.08 -40.47 -3.90
CA ASN A 69 4.59 -40.73 -5.24
C ASN A 69 4.45 -39.48 -6.12
N SER A 70 4.93 -39.52 -7.35
CA SER A 70 4.93 -38.36 -8.27
C SER A 70 3.53 -37.79 -8.54
N ILE A 71 2.48 -38.63 -8.55
CA ILE A 71 1.09 -38.19 -8.74
C ILE A 71 0.62 -37.40 -7.51
N LEU A 72 0.85 -37.94 -6.32
CA LEU A 72 0.51 -37.27 -5.06
C LEU A 72 1.34 -35.99 -4.86
N LEU A 73 2.60 -36.00 -5.28
CA LEU A 73 3.47 -34.83 -5.24
C LEU A 73 2.97 -33.71 -6.17
N MET A 74 2.50 -34.04 -7.37
CA MET A 74 1.85 -33.09 -8.27
C MET A 74 0.54 -32.52 -7.70
N GLN A 75 -0.29 -33.38 -7.08
CA GLN A 75 -1.54 -32.93 -6.45
C GLN A 75 -1.27 -32.03 -5.24
N PHE A 76 -0.25 -32.37 -4.45
CA PHE A 76 0.23 -31.54 -3.36
C PHE A 76 0.75 -30.19 -3.89
N HIS A 77 1.60 -30.20 -4.92
CA HIS A 77 2.12 -29.00 -5.57
C HIS A 77 1.00 -28.08 -6.06
N ALA A 78 0.03 -28.59 -6.81
CA ALA A 78 -1.09 -27.80 -7.33
C ALA A 78 -1.98 -27.20 -6.22
N ARG A 79 -2.02 -27.80 -5.02
CA ARG A 79 -2.72 -27.25 -3.86
C ARG A 79 -1.84 -26.24 -3.12
N LEU A 80 -0.56 -26.55 -2.95
CA LEU A 80 0.43 -25.70 -2.30
C LEU A 80 0.65 -24.39 -3.06
N ASP A 81 0.66 -24.44 -4.39
CA ASP A 81 0.81 -23.28 -5.28
C ASP A 81 -0.37 -22.30 -5.15
N LYS A 82 -1.55 -22.75 -4.70
CA LYS A 82 -2.66 -21.84 -4.34
C LYS A 82 -2.38 -21.01 -3.10
N TYR A 83 -1.51 -21.49 -2.21
CA TYR A 83 -1.12 -20.79 -0.98
C TYR A 83 0.19 -20.02 -1.15
N PHE A 84 1.08 -20.49 -2.03
CA PHE A 84 2.42 -19.93 -2.27
C PHE A 84 2.72 -19.89 -3.78
N PRO A 85 2.02 -19.04 -4.55
CA PRO A 85 2.05 -19.08 -6.02
C PRO A 85 3.45 -18.77 -6.56
N GLY A 86 4.01 -19.71 -7.32
CA GLY A 86 5.32 -19.56 -7.95
C GLY A 86 6.52 -19.62 -7.00
N VAL A 87 6.30 -19.86 -5.71
CA VAL A 87 7.37 -19.95 -4.69
C VAL A 87 8.06 -21.32 -4.72
N VAL A 88 7.30 -22.38 -4.97
CA VAL A 88 7.77 -23.77 -4.89
C VAL A 88 7.68 -24.44 -6.24
N THR A 89 8.80 -24.94 -6.76
CA THR A 89 8.83 -25.74 -7.98
C THR A 89 8.81 -27.24 -7.67
N ILE A 90 8.50 -28.08 -8.66
CA ILE A 90 8.53 -29.54 -8.51
C ILE A 90 9.92 -30.05 -8.05
N PRO A 91 11.05 -29.60 -8.61
CA PRO A 91 12.38 -29.95 -8.10
C PRO A 91 12.58 -29.62 -6.61
N ASP A 92 12.02 -28.51 -6.13
CA ASP A 92 12.14 -28.12 -4.72
C ASP A 92 11.44 -29.12 -3.79
N LEU A 93 10.29 -29.67 -4.20
CA LEU A 93 9.59 -30.70 -3.42
C LEU A 93 10.39 -32.00 -3.29
N PHE A 94 11.31 -32.29 -4.22
CA PHE A 94 12.25 -33.39 -4.08
C PHE A 94 13.44 -33.04 -3.17
N ALA A 95 13.94 -31.80 -3.25
CA ALA A 95 15.05 -31.32 -2.43
C ALA A 95 14.65 -31.17 -0.94
N TYR A 96 13.44 -30.68 -0.68
CA TYR A 96 12.91 -30.39 0.65
C TYR A 96 11.78 -31.37 1.01
N SER A 97 12.12 -32.65 1.05
CA SER A 97 11.13 -33.73 1.13
C SER A 97 10.48 -33.98 2.50
N THR A 98 10.64 -33.09 3.49
CA THR A 98 9.97 -33.15 4.80
C THR A 98 9.20 -31.86 5.04
N VAL A 99 8.16 -31.89 5.89
CA VAL A 99 7.37 -30.69 6.21
C VAL A 99 8.25 -29.58 6.77
N GLY A 100 9.19 -29.90 7.67
CA GLY A 100 10.12 -28.94 8.26
C GLY A 100 11.08 -28.33 7.23
N LYS A 101 11.69 -29.14 6.36
CA LYS A 101 12.59 -28.61 5.33
C LYS A 101 11.86 -27.78 4.29
N LEU A 102 10.63 -28.17 3.95
CA LEU A 102 9.80 -27.44 3.00
C LEU A 102 9.28 -26.14 3.61
N SER A 103 8.90 -26.13 4.90
CA SER A 103 8.56 -24.89 5.59
C SER A 103 9.76 -23.96 5.62
N ASP A 104 10.94 -24.44 6.02
CA ASP A 104 12.16 -23.61 6.07
C ASP A 104 12.54 -23.06 4.68
N PHE A 105 12.36 -23.85 3.63
CA PHE A 105 12.55 -23.38 2.25
C PHE A 105 11.52 -22.31 1.85
N ILE A 106 10.24 -22.52 2.16
CA ILE A 106 9.18 -21.56 1.86
C ILE A 106 9.35 -20.29 2.69
N ASP A 107 9.77 -20.39 3.95
CA ASP A 107 10.00 -19.28 4.88
C ASP A 107 11.34 -18.55 4.62
N SER A 108 12.26 -19.18 3.88
CA SER A 108 13.47 -18.52 3.36
C SER A 108 13.26 -17.91 1.97
N LYS A 109 12.20 -18.31 1.27
CA LYS A 109 11.77 -17.74 -0.03
C LYS A 109 10.64 -16.71 0.09
N SER A 110 9.84 -16.83 1.13
CA SER A 110 8.85 -15.87 1.62
C SER A 110 9.40 -15.43 2.97
N PRO A 111 9.96 -14.22 3.13
CA PRO A 111 10.69 -13.87 4.36
C PRO A 111 9.80 -14.10 5.59
N GLY A 112 10.10 -15.17 6.35
CA GLY A 112 9.38 -15.65 7.53
C GLY A 112 9.63 -14.86 8.81
N GLN A 113 9.68 -13.54 8.68
CA GLN A 113 9.39 -12.57 9.74
C GLN A 113 8.40 -11.64 9.02
N PRO A 114 7.20 -11.30 9.56
CA PRO A 114 6.39 -10.26 8.92
C PRO A 114 7.37 -9.13 8.65
N PRO A 115 7.68 -8.79 7.38
CA PRO A 115 8.80 -7.92 7.14
C PRO A 115 8.46 -6.67 7.90
N ALA A 116 9.24 -6.36 8.94
CA ALA A 116 9.10 -5.09 9.59
C ALA A 116 9.21 -4.11 8.42
N LEU A 117 8.17 -3.33 8.20
CA LEU A 117 8.10 -2.39 7.10
C LEU A 117 9.25 -1.42 7.31
N SER A 118 10.40 -1.73 6.73
CA SER A 118 11.64 -0.98 6.88
C SER A 118 11.58 0.10 5.83
N LEU A 119 10.67 1.04 6.10
CA LEU A 119 10.54 2.27 5.35
C LEU A 119 11.47 3.30 5.94
N LYS A 120 12.05 4.13 5.06
CA LYS A 120 12.54 5.43 5.51
C LYS A 120 11.33 6.24 5.98
N ASN A 121 11.12 6.27 7.28
CA ASN A 121 10.08 7.06 7.94
C ASN A 121 10.10 8.51 7.43
N ILE A 122 8.96 9.01 6.99
CA ILE A 122 8.80 10.41 6.58
C ILE A 122 8.47 11.21 7.85
N ASN A 123 9.41 12.04 8.28
CA ASN A 123 9.20 12.91 9.44
C ASN A 123 8.38 14.12 9.01
N LEU A 124 7.25 14.35 9.70
CA LEU A 124 6.51 15.60 9.55
C LEU A 124 6.91 16.59 10.65
N PRO A 125 6.88 17.90 10.37
CA PRO A 125 6.99 18.92 11.39
C PRO A 125 5.94 18.69 12.49
N ALA A 126 6.29 18.97 13.74
CA ALA A 126 5.44 18.71 14.90
C ALA A 126 4.05 19.37 14.82
N GLU A 127 3.91 20.45 14.05
CA GLU A 127 2.63 21.12 13.80
C GLU A 127 1.60 20.25 13.05
N TYR A 128 2.05 19.25 12.27
CA TYR A 128 1.17 18.28 11.61
C TYR A 128 0.69 17.18 12.55
N LEU A 129 1.28 17.06 13.74
CA LEU A 129 0.99 15.99 14.68
C LEU A 129 0.01 16.49 15.75
N GLN A 130 -1.05 15.71 15.99
CA GLN A 130 -1.98 16.03 17.06
C GLN A 130 -1.35 15.81 18.44
N SER A 131 -1.73 16.68 19.36
CA SER A 131 -1.42 16.59 20.78
C SER A 131 -2.73 16.50 21.58
N GLY A 132 -3.53 15.46 21.34
CA GLY A 132 -4.81 15.26 22.02
C GLY A 132 -5.61 14.09 21.45
N PHE A 133 -6.58 13.58 22.23
CA PHE A 133 -7.45 12.44 21.90
C PHE A 133 -8.89 12.89 21.60
N ASP A 134 -9.06 13.97 20.83
CA ASP A 134 -10.40 14.53 20.60
C ASP A 134 -11.04 14.05 19.29
N ASN A 135 -10.24 13.50 18.38
CA ASN A 135 -10.74 12.84 17.18
C ASN A 135 -10.81 11.31 17.39
N CYS A 136 -11.83 10.71 16.80
CA CYS A 136 -11.99 9.26 16.71
C CYS A 136 -12.25 8.94 15.23
N GLY A 137 -11.19 8.63 14.48
CA GLY A 137 -11.30 8.01 13.16
C GLY A 137 -10.46 8.64 12.06
N PHE A 138 -10.93 8.44 10.82
CA PHE A 138 -10.23 8.85 9.60
C PHE A 138 -11.00 9.98 8.91
N LEU A 139 -10.28 11.02 8.50
CA LEU A 139 -10.80 12.12 7.69
C LEU A 139 -10.36 11.95 6.24
N HIS A 140 -11.13 12.50 5.31
CA HIS A 140 -10.78 12.48 3.89
C HIS A 140 -11.08 13.81 3.20
N PHE A 141 -10.15 14.25 2.34
CA PHE A 141 -10.33 15.37 1.44
C PHE A 141 -10.40 14.88 0.00
N ASN A 142 -11.40 15.34 -0.76
CA ASN A 142 -11.61 14.97 -2.15
C ASN A 142 -11.36 16.17 -3.08
N PHE A 143 -10.55 15.96 -4.09
CA PHE A 143 -10.29 16.94 -5.14
C PHE A 143 -10.55 16.35 -6.51
N GLN A 144 -11.04 17.21 -7.40
CA GLN A 144 -11.34 16.81 -8.76
C GLN A 144 -10.70 17.75 -9.76
N ILE A 145 -9.88 17.19 -10.64
CA ILE A 145 -9.22 17.92 -11.73
C ILE A 145 -9.97 17.62 -13.03
N ARG A 146 -10.46 18.67 -13.68
CA ARG A 146 -11.23 18.60 -14.94
C ARG A 146 -10.82 19.75 -15.87
N GLY A 147 -11.32 19.72 -17.10
CA GLY A 147 -11.23 20.84 -18.04
C GLY A 147 -9.80 21.19 -18.44
N ASP A 148 -9.46 22.48 -18.40
CA ASP A 148 -8.16 22.99 -18.86
C ASP A 148 -6.98 22.36 -18.12
N LEU A 149 -7.05 22.24 -16.79
CA LEU A 149 -5.97 21.68 -15.98
C LEU A 149 -5.71 20.19 -16.32
N PHE A 150 -6.77 19.41 -16.54
CA PHE A 150 -6.66 18.01 -16.99
C PHE A 150 -6.00 17.91 -18.36
N ASN A 151 -6.42 18.76 -19.32
CA ASN A 151 -5.87 18.74 -20.67
C ASN A 151 -4.39 19.10 -20.68
N ARG A 152 -4.00 20.12 -19.91
CA ARG A 152 -2.61 20.56 -19.84
C ARG A 152 -1.71 19.55 -19.12
N LEU A 153 -2.22 18.88 -18.07
CA LEU A 153 -1.53 17.72 -17.47
C LEU A 153 -1.32 16.59 -18.48
N SER A 154 -2.34 16.31 -19.31
CA SER A 154 -2.24 15.28 -20.35
C SER A 154 -1.16 15.61 -21.39
N ILE A 155 -1.05 16.88 -21.80
CA ILE A 155 0.01 17.34 -22.72
C ILE A 155 1.39 17.16 -22.10
N ILE A 156 1.56 17.46 -20.81
CA ILE A 156 2.85 17.27 -20.13
C ILE A 156 3.18 15.78 -20.04
N ALA A 157 2.21 14.93 -19.68
CA ALA A 157 2.38 13.47 -19.70
C ALA A 157 2.89 12.98 -21.06
N GLU A 158 2.26 13.41 -22.16
CA GLU A 158 2.70 13.06 -23.52
C GLU A 158 4.12 13.56 -23.82
N LYS A 159 4.43 14.82 -23.49
CA LYS A 159 5.76 15.42 -23.72
C LYS A 159 6.88 14.67 -22.98
N GLU A 160 6.62 14.26 -21.73
CA GLU A 160 7.56 13.52 -20.90
C GLU A 160 7.57 12.01 -21.21
N ASN A 161 6.78 11.56 -22.20
CA ASN A 161 6.55 10.16 -22.53
C ASN A 161 6.12 9.34 -21.31
N ALA A 162 5.29 9.92 -20.45
CA ALA A 162 4.82 9.36 -19.19
C ALA A 162 3.29 9.30 -19.17
N SER A 163 2.72 8.59 -18.20
CA SER A 163 1.28 8.57 -17.96
C SER A 163 0.88 9.59 -16.90
N LEU A 164 -0.41 9.97 -16.86
CA LEU A 164 -0.94 10.89 -15.85
C LEU A 164 -0.65 10.40 -14.41
N LYS A 165 -0.73 9.09 -14.15
CA LYS A 165 -0.41 8.51 -12.84
C LYS A 165 1.05 8.75 -12.44
N ASP A 166 2.00 8.67 -13.38
CA ASP A 166 3.42 8.87 -13.09
C ASP A 166 3.67 10.31 -12.63
N ILE A 167 3.02 11.29 -13.29
CA ILE A 167 3.09 12.70 -12.90
C ILE A 167 2.49 12.89 -11.50
N LEU A 168 1.26 12.43 -11.28
CA LEU A 168 0.56 12.63 -10.00
C LEU A 168 1.31 11.99 -8.82
N ILE A 169 1.84 10.77 -9.00
CA ILE A 169 2.71 10.11 -8.04
C ILE A 169 3.96 10.96 -7.78
N THR A 170 4.61 11.44 -8.84
CA THR A 170 5.84 12.26 -8.71
C THR A 170 5.58 13.56 -7.94
N VAL A 171 4.46 14.24 -8.22
CA VAL A 171 4.06 15.44 -7.47
C VAL A 171 3.82 15.12 -6.00
N PHE A 172 3.20 13.97 -5.71
CA PHE A 172 2.94 13.56 -4.32
C PHE A 172 4.24 13.25 -3.57
N LEU A 173 5.18 12.56 -4.22
CA LEU A 173 6.53 12.35 -3.68
C LEU A 173 7.24 13.70 -3.44
N TYR A 174 7.15 14.64 -4.39
CA TYR A 174 7.76 15.96 -4.26
C TYR A 174 7.15 16.80 -3.12
N LEU A 175 5.85 16.67 -2.85
CA LEU A 175 5.17 17.34 -1.74
C LEU A 175 5.87 17.05 -0.40
N PHE A 176 6.11 15.78 -0.10
CA PHE A 176 6.76 15.38 1.15
C PHE A 176 8.26 15.72 1.17
N SER A 177 8.91 15.81 0.00
CA SER A 177 10.33 16.19 -0.12
C SER A 177 10.53 17.63 0.37
N ASN A 178 9.56 18.50 0.07
CA ASN A 178 9.57 19.89 0.52
C ASN A 178 9.28 20.05 2.01
N ILE A 179 8.50 19.15 2.62
CA ILE A 179 8.08 19.27 4.01
C ILE A 179 9.14 18.73 4.97
N GLY A 180 9.69 17.55 4.66
CA GLY A 180 10.69 16.91 5.52
C GLY A 180 12.12 17.43 5.29
N VAL A 181 12.34 18.25 4.27
CA VAL A 181 13.68 18.63 3.77
C VAL A 181 14.52 17.37 3.47
N VAL A 182 13.85 16.29 3.05
CA VAL A 182 14.49 15.02 2.69
C VAL A 182 14.55 14.95 1.18
N ARG A 183 15.76 14.77 0.64
CA ARG A 183 15.98 14.73 -0.81
C ARG A 183 15.67 13.36 -1.41
N GLU A 184 15.76 12.30 -0.63
CA GLU A 184 15.37 10.96 -1.05
C GLU A 184 14.10 10.54 -0.34
N ILE A 185 13.04 10.30 -1.11
CA ILE A 185 11.76 9.85 -0.59
C ILE A 185 11.48 8.43 -1.03
N GLU A 186 10.92 7.69 -0.09
CA GLU A 186 10.50 6.32 -0.24
C GLU A 186 9.06 6.20 0.22
N MET A 187 8.17 5.70 -0.65
CA MET A 187 6.77 5.48 -0.32
C MET A 187 6.27 4.16 -0.87
N LEU A 188 5.25 3.61 -0.22
CA LEU A 188 4.54 2.45 -0.73
C LEU A 188 3.46 2.89 -1.72
N ALA A 189 3.26 2.08 -2.76
CA ALA A 189 2.21 2.25 -3.73
C ALA A 189 1.58 0.90 -4.10
N ALA A 190 0.26 0.80 -4.01
CA ALA A 190 -0.50 -0.24 -4.67
C ALA A 190 -0.92 0.30 -6.04
N LEU A 191 -0.24 -0.18 -7.08
CA LEU A 191 -0.35 0.34 -8.43
C LEU A 191 -1.46 -0.41 -9.18
N ASP A 192 -1.11 -1.06 -10.28
CA ASP A 192 -2.09 -1.67 -11.16
C ASP A 192 -2.47 -3.12 -10.73
N ASN A 193 -1.61 -3.80 -9.94
CA ASN A 193 -1.98 -5.07 -9.29
C ASN A 193 -2.50 -4.80 -7.88
N PRO A 194 -3.76 -5.13 -7.57
CA PRO A 194 -4.30 -4.88 -6.24
C PRO A 194 -3.65 -5.76 -5.17
N ASP A 195 -3.09 -6.92 -5.52
CA ASP A 195 -2.55 -7.87 -4.54
C ASP A 195 -1.11 -7.55 -4.11
N TYR A 196 -0.46 -6.57 -4.75
CA TYR A 196 0.93 -6.22 -4.51
C TYR A 196 1.13 -4.76 -4.17
N ILE A 197 2.04 -4.52 -3.23
CA ILE A 197 2.54 -3.20 -2.90
C ILE A 197 3.98 -3.09 -3.38
N THR A 198 4.27 -1.98 -4.05
CA THR A 198 5.60 -1.64 -4.55
C THR A 198 6.17 -0.48 -3.76
N LYS A 199 7.46 -0.56 -3.45
CA LYS A 199 8.21 0.56 -2.88
C LYS A 199 8.74 1.45 -4.01
N LEU A 200 8.28 2.69 -4.03
CA LEU A 200 8.73 3.73 -4.95
C LEU A 200 9.79 4.59 -4.28
N ASN A 201 10.88 4.86 -4.99
CA ASN A 201 11.94 5.76 -4.55
C ASN A 201 12.04 6.94 -5.51
N ALA A 202 12.22 8.15 -4.99
CA ALA A 202 12.50 9.34 -5.78
C ALA A 202 13.64 10.12 -5.15
N ASP A 203 14.62 10.51 -5.97
CA ASP A 203 15.75 11.34 -5.58
C ASP A 203 15.59 12.75 -6.17
N PHE A 204 15.35 13.70 -5.29
CA PHE A 204 15.22 15.13 -5.56
C PHE A 204 16.51 15.91 -5.25
N THR A 205 17.65 15.25 -5.09
CA THR A 205 18.94 15.92 -4.79
C THR A 205 19.36 16.92 -5.87
N ASN A 206 19.07 16.61 -7.12
CA ASN A 206 19.23 17.50 -8.27
C ASN A 206 17.85 18.03 -8.70
N SER A 207 17.16 18.72 -7.78
CA SER A 207 15.75 19.15 -7.88
C SER A 207 15.37 20.00 -9.10
N ASP A 208 16.35 20.46 -9.87
CA ASP A 208 16.15 21.34 -11.02
C ASP A 208 15.62 20.59 -12.26
N ASP A 209 15.61 19.26 -12.26
CA ASP A 209 15.14 18.44 -13.39
C ASP A 209 13.99 17.51 -12.97
N PHE A 210 12.78 18.08 -12.89
CA PHE A 210 11.56 17.33 -12.58
C PHE A 210 11.28 16.21 -13.60
N SER A 211 11.67 16.39 -14.86
CA SER A 211 11.56 15.38 -15.93
C SER A 211 12.38 14.14 -15.62
N GLN A 212 13.58 14.28 -15.04
CA GLN A 212 14.37 13.13 -14.58
C GLN A 212 13.64 12.32 -13.52
N VAL A 213 13.02 12.98 -12.54
CA VAL A 213 12.30 12.29 -11.47
C VAL A 213 11.06 11.56 -12.02
N ILE A 214 10.31 12.19 -12.93
CA ILE A 214 9.19 11.53 -13.63
C ILE A 214 9.69 10.25 -14.32
N GLY A 215 10.83 10.32 -15.02
CA GLY A 215 11.45 9.17 -15.67
C GLY A 215 11.83 8.04 -14.69
N GLN A 216 12.38 8.39 -13.52
CA GLN A 216 12.72 7.43 -12.47
C GLN A 216 11.48 6.74 -11.88
N VAL A 217 10.42 7.50 -11.60
CA VAL A 217 9.15 6.98 -11.08
C VAL A 217 8.48 6.08 -12.12
N ARG A 218 8.36 6.53 -13.37
CA ARG A 218 7.80 5.74 -14.49
C ARG A 218 8.49 4.38 -14.61
N ALA A 219 9.83 4.36 -14.61
CA ALA A 219 10.59 3.12 -14.74
C ALA A 219 10.34 2.12 -13.59
N GLN A 220 10.05 2.61 -12.38
CA GLN A 220 9.67 1.76 -11.24
C GLN A 220 8.22 1.29 -11.34
N VAL A 221 7.30 2.16 -11.75
CA VAL A 221 5.89 1.83 -11.98
C VAL A 221 5.76 0.74 -13.05
N GLU A 222 6.49 0.84 -14.18
CA GLU A 222 6.49 -0.16 -15.26
C GLU A 222 7.01 -1.53 -14.80
N LYS A 223 8.02 -1.55 -13.93
CA LYS A 223 8.66 -2.79 -13.44
C LYS A 223 7.98 -3.39 -12.21
N SER A 224 7.01 -2.69 -11.62
CA SER A 224 6.34 -3.08 -10.37
C SER A 224 5.78 -4.51 -10.37
N TRP A 225 5.20 -4.94 -11.49
CA TRP A 225 4.66 -6.29 -11.67
C TRP A 225 5.71 -7.40 -11.71
N GLN A 226 6.94 -7.07 -12.10
CA GLN A 226 8.03 -8.05 -12.23
C GLN A 226 8.72 -8.29 -10.88
N HIS A 227 8.68 -7.30 -9.99
CA HIS A 227 9.34 -7.32 -8.69
C HIS A 227 8.49 -6.62 -7.61
N PRO A 228 7.32 -7.19 -7.22
CA PRO A 228 6.53 -6.63 -6.14
C PRO A 228 7.34 -6.65 -4.83
N SER A 229 7.26 -5.56 -4.06
CA SER A 229 8.04 -5.43 -2.81
C SER A 229 7.39 -6.20 -1.66
N TYR A 230 6.06 -6.19 -1.61
CA TYR A 230 5.26 -6.86 -0.59
C TYR A 230 3.97 -7.40 -1.17
N MET A 231 3.45 -8.51 -0.63
CA MET A 231 2.05 -8.87 -0.84
C MET A 231 1.17 -8.06 0.11
N LEU A 232 0.02 -7.67 -0.39
CA LEU A 232 -0.95 -6.90 0.37
C LEU A 232 -1.45 -7.64 1.62
N SER A 233 -1.65 -8.96 1.50
CA SER A 233 -2.03 -9.84 2.62
C SER A 233 -1.00 -9.87 3.74
N ASP A 234 0.27 -9.57 3.43
CA ASP A 234 1.31 -9.55 4.43
C ASP A 234 1.24 -8.25 5.23
N ILE A 235 0.85 -7.13 4.61
CA ILE A 235 0.75 -5.83 5.28
C ILE A 235 -0.37 -5.81 6.33
N GLU A 236 -1.47 -6.53 6.09
CA GLU A 236 -2.51 -6.74 7.11
C GLU A 236 -1.97 -7.46 8.38
N ARG A 237 -0.81 -8.12 8.29
CA ARG A 237 -0.19 -8.90 9.36
C ARG A 237 1.13 -8.31 9.84
N MET A 238 1.59 -7.21 9.25
CA MET A 238 2.85 -6.56 9.61
C MET A 238 2.65 -5.61 10.79
N GLU A 239 3.52 -5.72 11.80
CA GLU A 239 3.69 -4.63 12.77
C GLU A 239 4.44 -3.49 12.10
N VAL A 240 3.72 -2.44 11.77
CA VAL A 240 4.30 -1.23 11.20
C VAL A 240 4.90 -0.39 12.33
N TYR A 241 6.23 -0.45 12.49
CA TYR A 241 6.96 0.35 13.48
C TYR A 241 6.98 1.82 13.07
N ARG A 242 6.04 2.57 13.66
CA ARG A 242 5.87 4.01 13.46
C ARG A 242 6.65 4.77 14.52
N GLY A 243 7.58 5.62 14.08
CA GLY A 243 8.18 6.64 14.96
C GLY A 243 7.12 7.65 15.41
N LYS A 244 7.32 8.23 16.59
CA LYS A 244 6.40 9.21 17.19
C LYS A 244 6.09 10.37 16.23
N ASP A 245 7.10 10.83 15.51
CA ASP A 245 7.04 12.00 14.62
C ASP A 245 7.05 11.62 13.12
N SER A 246 6.84 10.34 12.81
CA SER A 246 6.86 9.84 11.45
C SER A 246 5.49 9.40 10.96
N VAL A 247 5.26 9.63 9.67
CA VAL A 247 4.09 9.13 8.95
C VAL A 247 4.49 8.11 7.91
N ILE A 248 3.53 7.25 7.59
CA ILE A 248 3.67 6.25 6.53
C ILE A 248 2.54 6.45 5.52
N PRO A 249 2.84 7.14 4.40
CA PRO A 249 1.90 7.31 3.31
C PRO A 249 1.80 6.05 2.43
N LEU A 250 0.62 5.81 1.89
CA LEU A 250 0.35 4.81 0.85
C LEU A 250 -0.33 5.48 -0.35
N ILE A 251 0.15 5.18 -1.55
CA ILE A 251 -0.50 5.60 -2.80
C ILE A 251 -1.36 4.46 -3.36
N LEU A 252 -2.58 4.75 -3.79
CA LEU A 252 -3.52 3.80 -4.39
C LEU A 252 -3.97 4.30 -5.78
N LEU A 253 -3.76 3.52 -6.84
CA LEU A 253 -4.19 3.90 -8.21
C LEU A 253 -5.56 3.36 -8.62
N LYS A 254 -6.19 2.54 -7.77
CA LYS A 254 -7.52 1.98 -8.01
C LYS A 254 -8.09 1.48 -6.69
N GLU A 255 -9.42 1.31 -6.63
CA GLU A 255 -10.06 0.56 -5.55
C GLU A 255 -9.42 -0.83 -5.42
N LEU A 256 -8.80 -1.05 -4.26
CA LEU A 256 -8.37 -2.37 -3.83
C LEU A 256 -9.61 -3.14 -3.34
N ASN A 257 -9.60 -4.46 -3.50
CA ASN A 257 -10.58 -5.35 -2.85
C ASN A 257 -10.29 -5.49 -1.34
N ILE A 258 -9.99 -4.39 -0.66
CA ILE A 258 -9.67 -4.34 0.77
C ILE A 258 -10.61 -3.39 1.47
N ASN A 259 -10.91 -3.73 2.72
CA ASN A 259 -11.51 -2.80 3.64
C ASN A 259 -10.54 -1.64 3.95
N LYS A 260 -10.80 -0.46 3.38
CA LYS A 260 -10.01 0.77 3.57
C LYS A 260 -9.77 1.11 5.05
N THR A 261 -10.73 0.79 5.91
CA THR A 261 -10.62 0.98 7.37
C THR A 261 -9.41 0.25 7.95
N LYS A 262 -9.12 -0.97 7.47
CA LYS A 262 -7.96 -1.76 7.90
C LYS A 262 -6.64 -1.21 7.37
N LEU A 263 -6.63 -0.62 6.18
CA LEU A 263 -5.42 0.02 5.65
C LEU A 263 -5.04 1.23 6.50
N LEU A 264 -6.04 2.03 6.89
CA LEU A 264 -5.80 3.22 7.71
C LEU A 264 -5.36 2.90 9.15
N ASP A 265 -5.52 1.65 9.61
CA ASP A 265 -4.87 1.17 10.84
C ASP A 265 -3.34 1.08 10.69
N SER A 266 -2.84 0.80 9.49
CA SER A 266 -1.41 0.60 9.19
C SER A 266 -0.75 1.82 8.55
N PHE A 267 -1.52 2.66 7.87
CA PHE A 267 -1.06 3.83 7.11
C PHE A 267 -1.66 5.12 7.65
N ASP A 268 -0.82 6.14 7.83
CA ASP A 268 -1.26 7.41 8.42
C ASP A 268 -1.92 8.32 7.38
N ILE A 269 -1.53 8.15 6.12
CA ILE A 269 -2.04 8.90 4.97
C ILE A 269 -2.23 7.90 3.83
N ILE A 270 -3.39 7.95 3.18
CA ILE A 270 -3.69 7.22 1.96
C ILE A 270 -4.04 8.23 0.88
N PHE A 271 -3.29 8.20 -0.22
CA PHE A 271 -3.52 9.03 -1.38
C PHE A 271 -4.06 8.18 -2.54
N GLU A 272 -5.35 8.31 -2.80
CA GLU A 272 -6.03 7.61 -3.88
C GLU A 272 -6.10 8.48 -5.14
N ILE A 273 -5.77 7.87 -6.27
CA ILE A 273 -5.78 8.49 -7.59
C ILE A 273 -6.67 7.64 -8.48
N GLU A 274 -7.77 8.21 -8.95
CA GLU A 274 -8.63 7.60 -9.95
C GLU A 274 -8.62 8.48 -11.20
N ILE A 275 -8.20 7.88 -12.32
CA ILE A 275 -8.07 8.58 -13.60
C ILE A 275 -9.14 8.04 -14.54
N GLU A 276 -10.01 8.94 -14.99
CA GLU A 276 -11.02 8.67 -16.00
C GLU A 276 -10.75 9.47 -17.28
N THR A 277 -11.57 9.25 -18.31
CA THR A 277 -11.38 9.80 -19.65
C THR A 277 -11.25 11.33 -19.70
N ASN A 278 -11.89 12.07 -18.78
CA ASN A 278 -11.90 13.53 -18.77
C ASN A 278 -11.75 14.16 -17.38
N ARG A 279 -11.40 13.35 -16.38
CA ARG A 279 -11.32 13.80 -14.99
C ARG A 279 -10.33 12.95 -14.21
N ILE A 280 -9.67 13.58 -13.25
CA ILE A 280 -8.90 12.89 -12.21
C ILE A 280 -9.61 13.17 -10.89
N CYS A 281 -9.90 12.11 -10.14
CA CYS A 281 -10.40 12.17 -8.77
C CYS A 281 -9.25 11.83 -7.83
N LEU A 282 -9.01 12.69 -6.85
CA LEU A 282 -7.94 12.56 -5.88
C LEU A 282 -8.55 12.52 -4.50
N MET A 283 -8.21 11.53 -3.69
CA MET A 283 -8.71 11.42 -2.33
C MET A 283 -7.55 11.26 -1.35
N PHE A 284 -7.47 12.16 -0.38
CA PHE A 284 -6.49 12.12 0.70
C PHE A 284 -7.19 11.69 1.97
N SER A 285 -7.01 10.44 2.38
CA SER A 285 -7.51 9.95 3.65
C SER A 285 -6.39 9.94 4.68
N PHE A 286 -6.66 10.30 5.93
CA PHE A 286 -5.62 10.32 6.97
C PHE A 286 -6.16 10.00 8.35
N ASN A 287 -5.25 9.54 9.22
CA ASN A 287 -5.54 9.24 10.61
C ASN A 287 -5.64 10.54 11.42
N ALA A 288 -6.86 10.95 11.75
CA ALA A 288 -7.14 12.20 12.44
C ALA A 288 -6.84 12.13 13.94
N ASP A 289 -6.57 10.94 14.48
CA ASP A 289 -6.11 10.76 15.86
C ASP A 289 -4.59 11.08 15.96
N ARG A 290 -3.87 11.05 14.84
CA ARG A 290 -2.43 11.35 14.77
C ARG A 290 -2.11 12.66 14.08
N LEU A 291 -2.90 13.04 13.08
CA LEU A 291 -2.60 14.17 12.20
C LEU A 291 -3.62 15.29 12.35
N ASP A 292 -3.10 16.52 12.41
CA ASP A 292 -3.91 17.73 12.54
C ASP A 292 -4.70 17.99 11.27
N GLU A 293 -6.02 18.17 11.40
CA GLU A 293 -6.93 18.34 10.27
C GLU A 293 -6.59 19.58 9.44
N VAL A 294 -6.33 20.71 10.09
CA VAL A 294 -6.04 21.99 9.42
C VAL A 294 -4.72 21.88 8.65
N ARG A 295 -3.70 21.27 9.23
CA ARG A 295 -2.42 21.05 8.54
C ARG A 295 -2.55 20.08 7.37
N MET A 296 -3.39 19.07 7.50
CA MET A 296 -3.65 18.13 6.41
C MET A 296 -4.45 18.80 5.29
N GLU A 297 -5.39 19.70 5.59
CA GLU A 297 -6.05 20.52 4.58
C GLU A 297 -5.02 21.38 3.82
N GLU A 298 -4.19 22.15 4.54
CA GLU A 298 -3.11 22.96 3.96
C GLU A 298 -2.15 22.12 3.10
N LEU A 299 -1.84 20.89 3.51
CA LEU A 299 -1.01 19.95 2.76
C LEU A 299 -1.62 19.59 1.42
N THR A 300 -2.92 19.27 1.41
CA THR A 300 -3.63 18.91 0.20
C THR A 300 -3.80 20.10 -0.74
N GLU A 301 -4.02 21.31 -0.21
CA GLU A 301 -4.01 22.53 -1.01
C GLU A 301 -2.65 22.78 -1.68
N LYS A 302 -1.54 22.59 -0.95
CA LYS A 302 -0.18 22.67 -1.51
C LYS A 302 0.03 21.68 -2.64
N TYR A 303 -0.47 20.46 -2.51
CA TYR A 303 -0.40 19.46 -3.59
C TYR A 303 -1.07 19.96 -4.87
N ILE A 304 -2.27 20.54 -4.76
CA ILE A 304 -2.99 21.10 -5.91
C ILE A 304 -2.25 22.30 -6.51
N GLN A 305 -1.68 23.17 -5.67
CA GLN A 305 -0.85 24.30 -6.14
C GLN A 305 0.40 23.83 -6.88
N LEU A 306 1.04 22.73 -6.45
CA LEU A 306 2.18 22.14 -7.14
C LEU A 306 1.79 21.64 -8.54
N ILE A 307 0.64 20.98 -8.66
CA ILE A 307 0.10 20.58 -9.96
C ILE A 307 -0.08 21.81 -10.86
N GLU A 308 -0.76 22.85 -10.38
CA GLU A 308 -0.96 24.07 -11.16
C GLU A 308 0.38 24.70 -11.57
N HIS A 309 1.37 24.72 -10.67
CA HIS A 309 2.68 25.28 -10.94
C HIS A 309 3.40 24.54 -12.07
N ILE A 310 3.49 23.21 -11.99
CA ILE A 310 4.13 22.37 -13.02
C ILE A 310 3.48 22.59 -14.38
N VAL A 311 2.16 22.74 -14.39
CA VAL A 311 1.41 22.89 -15.63
C VAL A 311 1.61 24.27 -16.27
N ASN A 312 1.96 25.29 -15.47
CA ASN A 312 2.19 26.68 -15.89
C ASN A 312 3.65 27.00 -16.28
N GLN A 313 4.59 26.05 -16.17
CA GLN A 313 5.97 26.20 -16.65
C GLN A 313 6.08 25.87 -18.15
#